data_AF-A0A2T6L9Q6-F1
#
_entry.id   AF-A0A2T6L9Q6-F1
#
_cell.length_a   1.000
_cell.length_b   1.000
_cell.length_c   1.000
_cell.angle_alpha   90.00
_cell.angle_beta   90.00
_cell.angle_gamma   90.00
#
_symmetry.space_group_name_H-M   'P 1'
#
loop_
_entity.id
_entity.type
_entity.pdbx_description
1 polymer ?
#
loop_
_entity_poly.entity_id
_entity_poly.type
_entity_poly.pdbx_seq_one_letter_code
_entity_poly.pdbx_strand_id
1 'polypeptide(L)' 'MSAVPAQGPTADGGALGVVRRGWRALAWYVTGVLGESDYQRYVAHLRRVHQDAEVPTVRDYWRDRYAAQDANPGARCC' A
#
# COMPACT_ATOMS: atom_id res chain seq x y z
N MET A 1 7.86 53.84 -19.85
CA MET A 1 6.96 53.78 -18.68
C MET A 1 5.97 52.65 -18.92
N SER A 2 6.31 51.43 -18.51
CA SER A 2 5.38 50.29 -18.55
C SER A 2 5.51 49.59 -17.22
N ALA A 3 4.45 49.67 -16.41
CA ALA A 3 4.38 49.03 -15.11
C ALA A 3 4.22 47.52 -15.30
N VAL A 4 5.10 46.75 -14.66
CA VAL A 4 5.03 45.29 -14.57
C VAL A 4 3.99 44.93 -13.51
N PRO A 5 3.01 44.04 -13.77
CA PRO A 5 2.10 43.59 -12.72
C PRO A 5 2.82 42.62 -11.78
N ALA A 6 2.77 42.93 -10.48
CA ALA A 6 3.18 42.02 -9.42
C ALA A 6 2.18 40.85 -9.36
N GLN A 7 2.65 39.65 -9.66
CA GLN A 7 1.88 38.42 -9.53
C GLN A 7 1.97 37.97 -8.07
N GLY A 8 0.85 38.04 -7.34
CA GLY A 8 0.77 37.56 -5.96
C GLY A 8 0.87 36.03 -5.87
N PRO A 9 1.33 35.47 -4.74
CA PRO A 9 1.51 34.03 -4.58
C PRO A 9 0.14 33.32 -4.65
N THR A 10 -0.06 32.50 -5.68
CA THR A 10 -1.26 31.66 -5.79
C THR A 10 -1.23 30.59 -4.70
N ALA A 11 -2.12 30.74 -3.72
CA ALA A 11 -2.27 29.84 -2.58
C ALA A 11 -2.67 28.40 -2.96
N ASP A 12 -3.06 28.18 -4.22
CA ASP A 12 -3.53 26.91 -4.76
C ASP A 12 -2.48 25.79 -4.69
N GLY A 13 -1.18 26.13 -4.81
CA GLY A 13 -0.10 25.15 -4.72
C GLY A 13 0.11 24.57 -3.31
N GLY A 14 -0.17 25.38 -2.28
CA GLY A 14 -0.01 24.98 -0.87
C GLY A 14 -1.13 24.05 -0.40
N ALA A 15 -2.38 24.41 -0.72
CA ALA A 15 -3.56 23.65 -0.34
C ALA A 15 -3.57 22.25 -1.00
N LEU A 16 -3.29 22.18 -2.31
CA LEU A 16 -3.19 20.90 -3.03
C LEU A 16 -2.06 20.01 -2.48
N GLY A 17 -0.95 20.61 -2.06
CA GLY A 17 0.16 19.89 -1.43
C GLY A 17 -0.22 19.26 -0.08
N VAL A 18 -0.98 19.98 0.76
CA VAL A 18 -1.47 19.48 2.05
C VAL A 18 -2.48 18.35 1.84
N VAL A 19 -3.44 18.53 0.93
CA VAL A 19 -4.44 17.49 0.58
C VAL A 19 -3.76 16.23 0.07
N ARG A 20 -2.76 16.36 -0.83
CA ARG A 20 -2.02 15.21 -1.37
C ARG A 20 -1.25 14.44 -0.27
N ARG A 21 -0.68 15.16 0.71
CA ARG A 21 0.00 14.54 1.86
C ARG A 21 -0.99 13.81 2.76
N GLY A 22 -2.13 14.42 3.07
CA GLY A 22 -3.20 13.80 3.85
C GLY A 22 -3.75 12.53 3.20
N TRP A 23 -4.00 12.57 1.89
CA TRP A 23 -4.45 11.41 1.12
C TRP A 23 -3.44 10.25 1.16
N ARG A 24 -2.14 10.54 1.01
CA ARG A 24 -1.09 9.50 1.12
C ARG A 24 -1.02 8.87 2.51
N ALA A 25 -1.17 9.67 3.57
CA ALA A 25 -1.16 9.16 4.93
C ALA A 25 -2.39 8.27 5.21
N LEU A 26 -3.57 8.68 4.73
CA LEU A 26 -4.79 7.88 4.82
C LEU A 26 -4.67 6.58 4.03
N ALA A 27 -4.17 6.64 2.79
CA ALA A 27 -3.94 5.45 1.98
C ALA A 27 -2.94 4.48 2.65
N TRP A 28 -1.84 4.99 3.22
CA TRP A 28 -0.90 4.19 4.01
C TRP A 28 -1.57 3.56 5.25
N TYR A 29 -2.38 4.32 5.97
CA TYR A 29 -3.09 3.82 7.15
C TYR A 29 -4.13 2.76 6.77
N VAL A 30 -4.95 3.00 5.76
CA VAL A 30 -5.95 2.05 5.26
C VAL A 30 -5.29 0.77 4.74
N THR A 31 -4.24 0.87 3.91
CA THR A 31 -3.50 -0.31 3.41
C THR A 31 -2.72 -1.05 4.51
N GLY A 32 -2.33 -0.36 5.59
CA GLY A 32 -1.71 -0.96 6.77
C GLY A 32 -2.72 -1.65 7.70
N VAL A 33 -3.90 -1.03 7.91
CA VAL A 33 -4.93 -1.49 8.87
C VAL A 33 -5.87 -2.52 8.25
N LEU A 34 -6.29 -2.36 7.00
CA LEU A 34 -7.15 -3.34 6.31
C LEU A 34 -6.37 -4.57 5.85
N GLY A 35 -5.03 -4.59 5.97
CA GLY A 35 -4.22 -5.77 5.62
C GLY A 35 -4.16 -6.06 4.11
N GLU A 36 -4.61 -5.15 3.25
CA GLU A 36 -4.50 -5.27 1.78
C GLU A 36 -3.03 -5.38 1.33
N SER A 37 -2.10 -4.98 2.19
CA SER A 37 -0.65 -5.13 2.00
C SER A 37 -0.08 -6.50 2.35
N ASP A 38 -0.91 -7.52 2.63
CA ASP A 38 -0.46 -8.88 2.99
C ASP A 38 0.54 -9.45 1.96
N TYR A 39 0.25 -9.31 0.66
CA TYR A 39 1.16 -9.73 -0.39
C TYR A 39 2.48 -8.94 -0.35
N GLN A 40 2.44 -7.62 -0.21
CA GLN A 40 3.68 -6.82 -0.16
C GLN A 40 4.53 -7.15 1.08
N ARG A 41 3.88 -7.41 2.20
CA ARG A 41 4.53 -7.85 3.43
C ARG A 41 5.17 -9.23 3.25
N TYR A 42 4.47 -10.15 2.59
CA TYR A 42 4.99 -11.46 2.23
C TYR A 42 6.21 -11.35 1.31
N VAL A 43 6.16 -10.53 0.26
CA VAL A 43 7.31 -10.31 -0.64
C VAL A 43 8.47 -9.65 0.09
N ALA A 44 8.22 -8.66 0.96
CA ALA A 44 9.27 -8.02 1.76
C ALA A 44 9.91 -9.01 2.75
N HIS A 45 9.12 -9.92 3.32
CA HIS A 45 9.63 -10.99 4.17
C HIS A 45 10.43 -12.00 3.35
N LEU A 46 9.91 -12.44 2.20
CA LEU A 46 10.57 -13.39 1.31
C LEU A 46 11.93 -12.84 0.87
N ARG A 47 12.01 -11.59 0.43
CA ARG A 47 13.28 -10.93 0.06
C ARG A 47 14.28 -10.81 1.22
N ARG A 48 13.81 -10.77 2.47
CA ARG A 48 14.68 -10.67 3.66
C ARG A 48 15.17 -12.02 4.17
N VAL A 49 14.34 -13.06 4.07
CA VAL A 49 14.62 -14.39 4.66
C VAL A 49 15.10 -15.39 3.60
N HIS A 50 14.57 -15.26 2.38
CA HIS A 50 14.83 -16.14 1.24
C HIS A 50 15.14 -15.30 0.00
N GLN A 51 16.31 -14.68 0.00
CA GLN A 51 16.78 -13.82 -1.10
C GLN A 51 16.81 -14.52 -2.47
N ASP A 52 16.98 -15.84 -2.48
CA ASP A 52 17.08 -16.66 -3.70
C ASP A 52 15.73 -17.28 -4.13
N ALA A 53 14.65 -17.06 -3.37
CA ALA A 53 13.34 -17.58 -3.70
C ALA A 53 12.62 -16.69 -4.72
N GLU A 54 12.05 -17.32 -5.76
CA GLU A 54 11.20 -16.66 -6.74
C GLU A 54 9.98 -16.05 -6.03
N VAL A 55 9.72 -14.76 -6.27
CA VAL A 55 8.55 -14.08 -5.72
C VAL A 55 7.30 -14.56 -6.50
N PRO A 56 6.35 -15.25 -5.85
CA PRO A 56 5.13 -15.70 -6.53
C PRO A 56 4.29 -14.51 -6.96
N THR A 57 3.49 -14.66 -8.03
CA THR A 57 2.59 -13.60 -8.46
C THR A 57 1.49 -13.35 -7.42
N VAL A 58 0.89 -12.15 -7.41
CA VAL A 58 -0.22 -11.80 -6.50
C VAL A 58 -1.34 -12.84 -6.54
N ARG A 59 -1.70 -13.31 -7.73
CA ARG A 59 -2.78 -14.28 -7.93
C ARG A 59 -2.42 -15.63 -7.30
N ASP A 60 -1.21 -16.12 -7.55
CA ASP A 60 -0.78 -17.43 -7.07
C ASP A 60 -0.63 -17.41 -5.54
N TYR A 61 -0.15 -16.30 -4.97
CA TYR A 61 -0.13 -16.09 -3.51
C TYR A 61 -1.52 -16.22 -2.89
N TRP A 62 -2.53 -15.53 -3.43
CA TRP A 62 -3.90 -15.61 -2.90
C TRP A 62 -4.52 -16.99 -3.09
N ARG A 63 -4.27 -17.63 -4.25
CA ARG A 63 -4.73 -19.00 -4.51
C ARG A 63 -4.19 -19.97 -3.46
N ASP A 64 -2.89 -19.96 -3.23
CA ASP A 64 -2.23 -20.89 -2.31
C ASP A 64 -2.63 -20.59 -0.85
N ARG A 65 -2.81 -19.31 -0.50
CA ARG A 65 -3.30 -18.90 0.83
C ARG A 65 -4.71 -19.40 1.10
N TYR A 66 -5.64 -19.27 0.15
CA TYR A 66 -6.99 -19.80 0.31
C TYR A 66 -7.01 -21.32 0.30
N ALA A 67 -6.21 -21.97 -0.55
CA ALA A 67 -6.06 -23.42 -0.53
C ALA A 67 -5.52 -23.95 0.82
N ALA A 68 -4.56 -23.24 1.42
CA ALA A 68 -4.06 -23.58 2.75
C ALA A 68 -5.11 -23.38 3.86
N GLN A 69 -5.97 -22.35 3.76
CA GLN A 69 -7.08 -22.14 4.68
C GLN A 69 -8.20 -23.18 4.52
N ASP A 70 -8.48 -23.60 3.29
CA ASP A 70 -9.47 -24.63 2.99
C ASP A 70 -8.98 -26.02 3.43
N ALA A 71 -7.69 -26.31 3.23
CA ALA A 71 -7.06 -27.56 3.66
C ALA A 71 -6.85 -27.66 5.17
N ASN A 72 -6.63 -26.53 5.85
CA ASN A 72 -6.51 -26.44 7.30
C ASN A 72 -7.53 -25.45 7.87
N PRO A 73 -8.82 -25.82 7.92
CA PRO A 73 -9.85 -25.02 8.58
C PRO A 73 -9.58 -25.11 10.08
N GLY A 74 -8.70 -24.24 10.57
CA GLY A 74 -8.16 -24.28 11.94
C GLY A 74 -9.24 -24.59 12.96
N ALA A 75 -8.95 -25.59 13.81
CA ALA A 75 -9.75 -26.05 14.94
C ALA A 75 -11.26 -25.81 14.76
N ARG A 76 -11.90 -26.58 13.87
CA ARG A 76 -13.32 -26.86 14.03
C ARG A 76 -13.48 -27.60 15.35
N CYS A 77 -13.59 -26.85 16.44
CA CYS A 77 -14.00 -27.36 17.73
C CYS A 77 -15.47 -27.77 17.60
N CYS A 78 -15.65 -28.98 17.09
CA CYS A 78 -16.61 -29.89 17.68
C CYS A 78 -16.14 -30.19 19.10
#